data_AF-A0A7S1GQM7-F1
#
_entry.id   AF-A0A7S1GQM7-F1
#
_cell.length_a   1.000
_cell.length_b   1.000
_cell.length_c   1.000
_cell.angle_alpha   90.00
_cell.angle_beta   90.00
_cell.angle_gamma   90.00
#
_symmetry.space_group_name_H-M   'P 1'
#
loop_
_entity.id
_entity.type
_entity.pdbx_description
1 polymer ?
#
loop_
_entity_poly.entity_id
_entity_poly.type
_entity_poly.pdbx_seq_one_letter_code
_entity_poly.pdbx_strand_id
1 'polypeptide(L)'
;SDNLGGSMRNVKALCVSGTSASCLMVDSMGEVTRKPRMYNYDVLSSGSDRESAEKALNLLDKYAPPRHTARANTGSLAKLVTWIVEKDLEDGEVLCHQADYVTMKLIHGTAAAGTISSDWHNCLKCGYDVRNLQWPEWLES
;
A
#
# COMPACT_ATOMS: atom_id res chain seq x y z
N SER A 1 37.58 -3.09 17.69
CA SER A 1 36.35 -3.63 18.30
C SER A 1 35.37 -3.97 17.20
N ASP A 2 35.58 -5.09 16.52
CA ASP A 2 34.72 -5.54 15.41
C ASP A 2 34.25 -6.96 15.71
N ASN A 3 33.02 -7.08 16.22
CA ASN A 3 32.42 -8.36 16.58
C ASN A 3 30.97 -8.49 16.09
N LEU A 4 30.63 -7.85 14.97
CA LEU A 4 29.31 -7.97 14.31
C LEU A 4 29.35 -8.75 12.99
N GLY A 5 30.54 -9.01 12.43
CA GLY A 5 30.70 -9.62 11.09
C GLY A 5 30.40 -11.12 10.99
N GLY A 6 30.32 -11.84 12.11
CA GLY A 6 30.08 -13.29 12.13
C GLY A 6 28.60 -13.70 12.09
N SER A 7 27.70 -12.85 12.62
CA SER A 7 26.30 -13.21 12.87
C SER A 7 25.43 -13.11 11.61
N MET A 8 25.57 -12.04 10.81
CA MET A 8 24.76 -11.84 9.60
C MET A 8 25.11 -12.79 8.46
N ARG A 9 26.33 -13.36 8.43
CA ARG A 9 26.78 -14.28 7.37
C ARG A 9 26.01 -15.61 7.32
N ASN A 10 25.31 -15.96 8.42
CA ASN A 10 24.54 -17.20 8.53
C ASN A 10 23.03 -17.01 8.27
N VAL A 11 22.58 -15.79 8.00
CA VAL A 11 21.16 -15.53 7.69
C VAL A 11 20.84 -16.15 6.33
N LYS A 12 19.89 -17.08 6.31
CA LYS A 12 19.45 -17.80 5.09
C LYS A 12 18.16 -17.25 4.48
N ALA A 13 17.36 -16.55 5.29
CA ALA A 13 16.09 -15.98 4.88
C ALA A 13 15.76 -14.77 5.76
N LEU A 14 14.97 -13.85 5.21
CA LEU A 14 14.42 -12.70 5.91
C LEU A 14 12.95 -12.56 5.51
N CYS A 15 12.10 -12.28 6.49
CA CYS A 15 10.68 -11.98 6.27
C CYS A 15 10.40 -10.58 6.82
N VAL A 16 9.66 -9.78 6.07
CA VAL A 16 9.23 -8.45 6.49
C VAL A 16 7.75 -8.51 6.82
N SER A 17 7.37 -8.08 8.01
CA SER A 17 5.96 -7.89 8.39
C SER A 17 5.68 -6.41 8.56
N GLY A 18 4.57 -5.94 7.99
CA GLY A 18 4.13 -4.55 8.08
C GLY A 18 3.09 -4.32 9.18
N THR A 19 2.87 -3.06 9.52
CA THR A 19 1.67 -2.65 10.26
C THR A 19 0.49 -2.54 9.29
N SER A 20 -0.71 -2.91 9.74
CA SER A 20 -1.89 -2.96 8.87
C SER A 20 -2.16 -1.64 8.15
N ALA A 21 -2.28 -1.68 6.82
CA ALA A 21 -2.64 -0.55 5.98
C ALA A 21 -1.66 0.65 5.98
N SER A 22 -0.43 0.50 6.49
CA SER A 22 0.63 1.49 6.23
C SER A 22 1.09 1.35 4.79
N CYS A 23 0.91 2.40 3.99
CA CYS A 23 1.20 2.39 2.56
C CYS A 23 1.82 3.71 2.08
N LEU A 24 2.44 3.63 0.92
CA LEU A 24 3.08 4.71 0.20
C LEU A 24 2.78 4.55 -1.30
N MET A 25 2.97 5.63 -2.06
CA MET A 25 2.99 5.58 -3.52
C MET A 25 4.44 5.58 -3.97
N VAL A 26 4.75 4.76 -4.97
CA VAL A 26 6.08 4.73 -5.59
C VAL A 26 5.99 4.73 -7.11
N ASP A 27 7.03 5.22 -7.76
CA ASP A 27 7.18 5.16 -9.21
C ASP A 27 7.78 3.82 -9.69
N SER A 28 7.99 3.71 -11.00
CA SER A 28 8.64 2.57 -11.65
C SER A 28 10.10 2.33 -11.22
N MET A 29 10.74 3.32 -10.61
CA MET A 29 12.09 3.22 -10.05
C MET A 29 12.07 2.79 -8.57
N GLY A 30 10.88 2.66 -7.97
CA GLY A 30 10.70 2.32 -6.56
C GLY A 30 11.01 3.50 -5.64
N GLU A 31 10.91 4.73 -6.14
CA GLU A 31 11.07 5.96 -5.35
C GLU A 31 9.72 6.47 -4.86
N VAL A 32 9.69 7.03 -3.64
CA VAL A 32 8.45 7.49 -3.00
C VAL A 32 7.99 8.79 -3.64
N THR A 33 6.79 8.77 -4.24
CA THR A 33 6.23 9.90 -5.00
C THR A 33 5.30 10.78 -4.17
N ARG A 34 4.66 10.22 -3.13
CA ARG A 34 3.71 10.92 -2.26
C ARG A 34 4.00 10.69 -0.79
N LYS A 35 3.57 11.63 0.06
CA LYS A 35 3.72 11.52 1.51
C LYS A 35 3.06 10.22 2.02
N PRO A 36 3.80 9.30 2.67
CA PRO A 36 3.24 8.04 3.14
C PRO A 36 2.03 8.20 4.09
N ARG A 37 1.09 7.26 4.03
CA ARG A 37 -0.09 7.20 4.89
C ARG A 37 0.00 5.97 5.80
N MET A 38 0.26 6.21 7.08
CA MET A 38 0.48 5.16 8.09
C MET A 38 -0.82 4.47 8.52
N TYR A 39 -0.73 3.38 9.28
CA TYR A 39 -1.87 2.56 9.72
C TYR A 39 -3.01 3.36 10.39
N ASN A 40 -2.67 4.39 11.16
CA ASN A 40 -3.61 5.26 11.88
C ASN A 40 -4.07 6.46 11.05
N TYR A 41 -3.61 6.60 9.80
CA TYR A 41 -4.06 7.65 8.91
C TYR A 41 -5.51 7.37 8.50
N ASP A 42 -6.41 8.21 8.99
CA ASP A 42 -7.82 8.23 8.61
C ASP A 42 -8.01 9.36 7.58
N VAL A 43 -8.58 9.03 6.42
CA VAL A 43 -8.66 9.98 5.29
C VAL A 43 -9.48 11.24 5.60
N LEU A 44 -10.46 11.18 6.52
CA LEU A 44 -11.33 12.31 6.86
C LEU A 44 -10.72 13.24 7.93
N SER A 45 -9.88 12.70 8.81
CA SER A 45 -9.37 13.41 9.99
C SER A 45 -7.87 13.71 9.94
N SER A 46 -7.09 12.89 9.22
CA SER A 46 -5.64 13.06 9.06
C SER A 46 -5.26 13.79 7.76
N GLY A 47 -6.17 13.83 6.77
CA GLY A 47 -5.99 14.53 5.51
C GLY A 47 -6.12 16.04 5.63
N SER A 48 -5.47 16.77 4.73
CA SER A 48 -5.63 18.22 4.60
C SER A 48 -6.78 18.62 3.66
N ASP A 49 -7.21 17.71 2.79
CA ASP A 49 -8.30 17.93 1.84
C ASP A 49 -9.48 17.02 2.17
N ARG A 50 -10.43 17.59 2.92
CA ARG A 50 -11.63 16.87 3.36
C ARG A 50 -12.59 16.58 2.20
N GLU A 51 -12.68 17.47 1.21
CA GLU A 51 -13.59 17.32 0.08
C GLU A 51 -13.17 16.12 -0.78
N SER A 52 -11.86 16.04 -1.09
CA SER A 52 -11.31 14.88 -1.80
C SER A 52 -11.49 13.58 -1.02
N ALA A 53 -11.34 13.60 0.31
CA ALA A 53 -11.57 12.44 1.15
C ALA A 53 -13.05 11.99 1.13
N GLU A 54 -14.00 12.90 1.26
CA GLU A 54 -15.44 12.59 1.19
C GLU A 54 -15.83 12.06 -0.20
N LYS A 55 -15.30 12.65 -1.27
CA LYS A 55 -15.48 12.16 -2.64
C LYS A 55 -14.92 10.75 -2.83
N ALA A 56 -13.73 10.47 -2.30
CA ALA A 56 -13.11 9.14 -2.36
C ALA A 56 -13.97 8.09 -1.62
N LEU A 57 -14.47 8.41 -0.42
CA LEU A 57 -15.34 7.49 0.32
C LEU A 57 -16.67 7.25 -0.38
N ASN A 58 -17.26 8.28 -1.00
CA ASN A 58 -18.48 8.13 -1.80
C ASN A 58 -18.28 7.19 -3.01
N LEU A 59 -17.11 7.24 -3.66
CA LEU A 59 -16.75 6.29 -4.72
C LEU A 59 -16.68 4.86 -4.18
N LEU A 60 -16.02 4.67 -3.04
CA LEU A 60 -15.94 3.35 -2.40
C LEU A 60 -17.32 2.82 -2.00
N ASP A 61 -18.19 3.66 -1.45
CA ASP A 61 -19.53 3.25 -1.06
C ASP A 61 -20.41 2.88 -2.25
N LYS A 62 -20.18 3.50 -3.41
CA LYS A 62 -20.88 3.23 -4.66
C LYS A 62 -20.47 1.88 -5.28
N TYR A 63 -19.18 1.54 -5.28
CA TYR A 63 -18.67 0.37 -6.01
C TYR A 63 -18.35 -0.84 -5.15
N ALA A 64 -17.84 -0.65 -3.93
CA ALA A 64 -17.51 -1.78 -3.05
C ALA A 64 -18.81 -2.46 -2.55
N PRO A 65 -18.83 -3.79 -2.33
CA PRO A 65 -19.98 -4.46 -1.75
C PRO A 65 -20.37 -3.90 -0.37
N PRO A 66 -21.65 -4.00 0.05
CA PRO A 66 -22.06 -3.60 1.39
C PRO A 66 -21.25 -4.33 2.47
N ARG A 67 -20.87 -3.60 3.53
CA ARG A 67 -20.06 -4.12 4.67
C ARG A 67 -18.68 -4.67 4.30
N HIS A 68 -18.18 -4.37 3.11
CA HIS A 68 -16.84 -4.77 2.69
C HIS A 68 -15.75 -4.00 3.47
N THR A 69 -14.65 -4.67 3.84
CA THR A 69 -13.53 -4.08 4.60
C THR A 69 -12.85 -2.93 3.87
N ALA A 70 -12.93 -2.92 2.54
CA ALA A 70 -12.40 -1.87 1.69
C ALA A 70 -13.06 -0.49 1.90
N ARG A 71 -14.21 -0.42 2.58
CA ARG A 71 -14.92 0.83 2.92
C ARG A 71 -14.35 1.53 4.16
N ALA A 72 -13.38 0.94 4.86
CA ALA A 72 -12.82 1.55 6.07
C ALA A 72 -11.97 2.79 5.73
N ASN A 73 -12.21 3.91 6.42
CA ASN A 73 -11.48 5.18 6.24
C ASN A 73 -9.97 5.07 6.45
N THR A 74 -9.52 4.08 7.23
CA THR A 74 -8.10 3.80 7.52
C THR A 74 -7.51 2.71 6.63
N GLY A 75 -8.32 2.12 5.73
CA GLY A 75 -7.91 1.06 4.81
C GLY A 75 -7.01 1.55 3.69
N SER A 76 -6.20 0.64 3.13
CA SER A 76 -5.28 0.95 2.02
C SER A 76 -6.05 1.43 0.78
N LEU A 77 -7.22 0.86 0.49
CA LEU A 77 -8.01 1.30 -0.66
C LEU A 77 -8.54 2.72 -0.52
N ALA A 78 -9.03 3.11 0.66
CA ALA A 78 -9.43 4.49 0.94
C ALA A 78 -8.27 5.46 0.73
N LYS A 79 -7.09 5.12 1.25
CA LYS A 79 -5.86 5.92 1.05
C LYS A 79 -5.49 6.03 -0.43
N LEU A 80 -5.60 4.95 -1.20
CA LEU A 80 -5.33 4.96 -2.64
C LEU A 80 -6.29 5.87 -3.39
N VAL A 81 -7.60 5.66 -3.24
CA VAL A 81 -8.61 6.45 -3.94
C VAL A 81 -8.51 7.93 -3.56
N THR A 82 -8.25 8.25 -2.29
CA THR A 82 -8.03 9.65 -1.89
C THR A 82 -6.82 10.27 -2.58
N TRP A 83 -5.69 9.55 -2.75
CA TRP A 83 -4.56 10.09 -3.52
C TRP A 83 -4.92 10.36 -4.97
N ILE A 84 -5.64 9.44 -5.62
CA ILE A 84 -6.08 9.58 -7.02
C ILE A 84 -7.00 10.80 -7.16
N VAL A 85 -7.92 11.01 -6.22
CA VAL A 85 -8.84 12.14 -6.23
C VAL A 85 -8.13 13.47 -5.99
N GLU A 86 -7.15 13.51 -5.08
CA GLU A 86 -6.34 14.70 -4.80
C GLU A 86 -5.48 15.12 -5.99
N LYS A 87 -4.93 14.14 -6.71
CA LYS A 87 -4.12 14.34 -7.92
C LYS A 87 -4.04 13.03 -8.70
N ASP A 88 -4.30 13.10 -10.01
CA ASP A 88 -4.19 11.95 -10.93
C ASP A 88 -2.86 11.19 -10.76
N LEU A 89 -2.89 9.88 -11.00
CA LEU A 89 -1.69 9.06 -10.95
C LEU A 89 -0.73 9.44 -12.07
N GLU A 90 0.56 9.47 -11.73
CA GLU A 90 1.61 9.56 -12.74
C GLU A 90 1.87 8.18 -13.36
N ASP A 91 2.42 8.16 -14.57
CA ASP A 91 2.72 6.91 -15.26
C ASP A 91 3.69 6.03 -14.45
N GLY A 92 3.25 4.81 -14.16
CA GLY A 92 4.01 3.85 -13.35
C GLY A 92 3.93 4.09 -11.84
N GLU A 93 3.11 5.03 -11.38
CA GLU A 93 2.86 5.24 -9.96
C GLU A 93 1.92 4.16 -9.41
N VAL A 94 2.38 3.45 -8.37
CA VAL A 94 1.64 2.32 -7.78
C VAL A 94 1.61 2.39 -6.27
N LEU A 95 0.54 1.85 -5.69
CA LEU A 95 0.45 1.64 -4.25
C LEU A 95 1.44 0.56 -3.82
N CYS A 96 2.20 0.85 -2.76
CA CYS A 96 3.11 -0.08 -2.13
C CYS A 96 2.85 -0.13 -0.62
N HIS A 97 2.67 -1.33 -0.04
CA HIS A 97 2.61 -1.42 1.41
C HIS A 97 4.02 -1.25 2.00
N GLN A 98 4.09 -0.78 3.25
CA GLN A 98 5.36 -0.58 3.95
C GLN A 98 6.25 -1.84 3.91
N ALA A 99 5.68 -3.02 4.12
CA ALA A 99 6.41 -4.29 4.10
C ALA A 99 6.97 -4.59 2.71
N ASP A 100 6.17 -4.35 1.67
CA ASP A 100 6.54 -4.56 0.27
C ASP A 100 7.69 -3.62 -0.12
N TYR A 101 7.63 -2.35 0.31
CA TYR A 101 8.67 -1.36 0.06
C TYR A 101 10.00 -1.74 0.69
N VAL A 102 9.98 -2.14 1.97
CA VAL A 102 11.19 -2.59 2.68
C VAL A 102 11.74 -3.86 2.01
N THR A 103 10.88 -4.79 1.64
CA THR A 103 11.27 -6.01 0.91
C THR A 103 11.94 -5.68 -0.42
N MET A 104 11.35 -4.78 -1.21
CA MET A 104 11.90 -4.31 -2.47
C MET A 104 13.29 -3.69 -2.27
N LYS A 105 13.46 -2.78 -1.30
CA LYS A 105 14.76 -2.15 -1.03
C LYS A 105 15.80 -3.14 -0.49
N LEU A 106 15.39 -4.19 0.23
CA LEU A 106 16.29 -5.27 0.66
C LEU A 106 16.73 -6.18 -0.49
N ILE A 107 15.86 -6.44 -1.46
CA ILE A 107 16.16 -7.30 -2.62
C ILE A 107 17.00 -6.55 -3.67
N HIS A 108 16.60 -5.33 -4.00
CA HIS A 108 17.14 -4.57 -5.14
C HIS A 108 18.17 -3.50 -4.73
N GLY A 109 18.26 -3.19 -3.44
CA GLY A 109 19.03 -2.03 -2.96
C GLY A 109 18.29 -0.71 -3.18
N THR A 110 18.95 0.40 -2.85
CA THR A 110 18.32 1.73 -2.86
C THR A 110 18.28 2.40 -4.23
N ALA A 111 19.02 1.87 -5.22
CA ALA A 111 19.25 2.54 -6.51
C ALA A 111 18.67 1.79 -7.73
N ALA A 112 17.98 0.66 -7.52
CA ALA A 112 17.50 -0.17 -8.62
C ALA A 112 15.97 -0.16 -8.70
N ALA A 113 15.47 -0.03 -9.92
CA ALA A 113 14.11 -0.38 -10.28
C ALA A 113 13.82 -1.83 -9.89
N GLY A 114 12.64 -2.09 -9.34
CA GLY A 114 12.28 -3.38 -8.78
C GLY A 114 10.81 -3.69 -8.97
N THR A 115 10.49 -4.99 -9.00
CA THR A 115 9.11 -5.44 -9.01
C THR A 115 8.59 -5.43 -7.57
N ILE A 116 7.47 -4.73 -7.34
CA ILE A 116 6.79 -4.74 -6.06
C ILE A 116 5.94 -6.00 -5.99
N SER A 117 6.18 -6.80 -4.96
CA SER A 117 5.36 -7.97 -4.64
C SER A 117 4.71 -7.75 -3.29
N SER A 118 3.44 -8.13 -3.16
CA SER A 118 2.67 -8.01 -1.93
C SER A 118 2.07 -9.36 -1.57
N ASP A 119 1.93 -9.63 -0.28
CA ASP A 119 1.25 -10.81 0.20
C ASP A 119 -0.28 -10.59 0.26
N TRP A 120 -1.04 -11.66 0.20
CA TRP A 120 -2.49 -11.68 0.32
C TRP A 120 -3.09 -10.91 1.52
N HIS A 121 -2.42 -10.83 2.68
CA HIS A 121 -2.94 -10.04 3.81
C HIS A 121 -2.90 -8.55 3.51
N ASN A 122 -1.89 -8.09 2.77
CA ASN A 122 -1.78 -6.70 2.35
C ASN A 122 -2.74 -6.42 1.19
N CYS A 123 -2.80 -7.29 0.18
CA CYS A 123 -3.75 -7.16 -0.93
C CYS A 123 -5.21 -7.12 -0.45
N LEU A 124 -5.58 -7.90 0.58
CA LEU A 124 -6.93 -7.87 1.18
C LEU A 124 -7.35 -6.46 1.62
N LYS A 125 -6.40 -5.63 2.07
CA LYS A 125 -6.65 -4.25 2.52
C LYS A 125 -6.92 -3.29 1.35
N CYS A 126 -6.60 -3.72 0.14
CA CYS A 126 -6.93 -3.04 -1.11
C CYS A 126 -8.20 -3.61 -1.77
N GLY A 127 -8.86 -4.60 -1.15
CA GLY A 127 -10.09 -5.19 -1.66
C GLY A 127 -9.93 -6.58 -2.31
N TYR A 128 -8.73 -7.16 -2.31
CA TYR A 128 -8.49 -8.50 -2.85
C TYR A 128 -9.35 -9.57 -2.15
N ASP A 129 -9.94 -10.48 -2.93
CA ASP A 129 -10.75 -11.57 -2.39
C ASP A 129 -9.87 -12.78 -2.06
N VAL A 130 -9.42 -12.85 -0.81
CA VAL A 130 -8.59 -13.96 -0.32
C VAL A 130 -9.28 -15.33 -0.33
N ARG A 131 -10.62 -15.39 -0.45
CA ARG A 131 -11.35 -16.67 -0.54
C ARG A 131 -11.24 -17.28 -1.92
N ASN A 132 -11.34 -16.42 -2.95
CA ASN A 132 -11.29 -16.84 -4.36
C ASN A 132 -9.92 -16.59 -5.01
N LEU A 133 -8.97 -15.99 -4.28
CA LEU A 133 -7.61 -15.67 -4.74
C LEU A 133 -7.59 -14.84 -6.04
N GLN A 134 -8.46 -13.83 -6.10
CA GLN A 134 -8.59 -12.95 -7.27
C GLN A 134 -8.91 -11.51 -6.85
N TRP A 135 -8.64 -10.58 -7.77
CA TRP A 135 -9.22 -9.25 -7.67
C TRP A 135 -10.72 -9.35 -7.97
N PRO A 136 -11.58 -8.70 -7.18
CA PRO A 136 -13.01 -8.77 -7.39
C PRO A 136 -13.43 -7.93 -8.60
N GLU A 137 -14.48 -8.36 -9.31
CA GLU A 137 -14.97 -7.72 -10.54
C GLU A 137 -15.24 -6.21 -10.39
N TRP A 138 -15.69 -5.76 -9.21
CA TRP A 138 -15.95 -4.34 -8.94
C TRP A 138 -14.70 -3.45 -8.91
N LEU A 139 -13.50 -4.03 -8.91
CA LEU A 139 -12.22 -3.32 -9.11
C LEU A 139 -11.68 -3.44 -10.53
N GLU A 140 -12.19 -4.38 -11.34
CA GLU A 140 -11.75 -4.62 -12.71
C GLU A 140 -12.60 -3.89 -13.77
N SER A 141 -13.71 -3.28 -13.35
CA SER A 141 -14.67 -2.55 -14.21
C SER A 141 -14.39 -1.05 -14.32
#